data_AF-A0AB39SBD9-F1
#
_entry.id   AF-A0AB39SBD9-F1
#
_cell.length_a   1.000
_cell.length_b   1.000
_cell.length_c   1.000
_cell.angle_alpha   90.00
_cell.angle_beta   90.00
_cell.angle_gamma   90.00
#
_symmetry.space_group_name_H-M   'P 1'
#
loop_
_entity.id
_entity.type
_entity.pdbx_description
1 polymer ?
#
loop_
_entity_poly.entity_id
_entity_poly.type
_entity_poly.pdbx_seq_one_letter_code
_entity_poly.pdbx_strand_id
1 'polypeptide(L)'
;MAPQQQRPRSRPLACVAAGIVASVALASGPAYAVGAGVVRVADPPAPTPTSVTPASVTPPAASSTTDVVAPPAPDVTPATVETPALTPPATPAETTAPAAEPKPTGEVPAIGAYLDFGPRGIARIEQLSNWLGGAELRVGHTYLPGDRWSNIEGRPGFLDAWADWREEKDDRMLVLNVPMLERNEEHVPAAEVRRLLREGAAGQFDHHFRALAERLVELKVPDTVIVLGWEMNGTTYTHRCGPDPEAWKKYWNRIVTTMRAVPGQKFRFDFAPNRGQDAIPWTQCYPGDDTVDIIGMDSYDQPAGLSFDEQVKEPFGLQAHVDFAKSHGKPISYPEWGLFRNGDNPSYMKRMLAWMDEHKPLYNTLTDYCPHGVWQCGQNPKASEVYRSALFGRTDTTPDPTPDPTPVPTVPPTPVHPPNCSPLDLGDWVEYWLGGKLCLRLDWWSRTR
;
A
#
# COMPACT_ATOMS: atom_id res chain seq x y z
N MET A 1 -65.22 44.70 -5.55
CA MET A 1 -66.51 44.06 -5.23
C MET A 1 -66.26 42.99 -4.17
N ALA A 2 -66.62 43.30 -2.92
CA ALA A 2 -66.97 42.34 -1.87
C ALA A 2 -68.50 42.51 -1.66
N PRO A 3 -69.27 41.47 -1.25
CA PRO A 3 -69.34 41.01 0.16
C PRO A 3 -69.44 39.46 0.27
N GLN A 4 -69.03 38.77 1.35
CA GLN A 4 -69.61 38.63 2.70
C GLN A 4 -71.07 38.10 2.70
N GLN A 5 -71.30 36.83 3.05
CA GLN A 5 -71.96 36.30 4.28
C GLN A 5 -72.78 35.06 3.81
N GLN A 6 -73.09 33.97 4.53
CA GLN A 6 -73.24 33.63 5.95
C GLN A 6 -73.33 32.08 6.04
N ARG A 7 -72.92 31.48 7.17
CA ARG A 7 -73.24 30.08 7.55
C ARG A 7 -74.67 29.97 8.08
N PRO A 8 -75.24 28.75 8.14
CA PRO A 8 -75.66 28.27 9.45
C PRO A 8 -75.24 26.82 9.78
N ARG A 9 -75.21 26.58 11.09
CA ARG A 9 -74.86 25.35 11.82
C ARG A 9 -75.92 24.25 11.65
N SER A 10 -75.48 22.99 11.66
CA SER A 10 -76.04 21.93 12.54
C SER A 10 -75.27 20.61 12.38
N ARG A 11 -74.84 20.07 13.52
CA ARG A 11 -74.46 18.66 13.75
C ARG A 11 -75.70 18.00 14.40
N PRO A 12 -75.96 16.68 14.24
CA PRO A 12 -75.19 15.71 15.03
C PRO A 12 -75.04 14.27 14.46
N LEU A 13 -74.18 13.52 15.18
CA LEU A 13 -74.19 12.07 15.45
C LEU A 13 -73.87 11.06 14.32
N ALA A 14 -72.62 10.58 14.40
CA ALA A 14 -72.19 9.18 14.48
C ALA A 14 -72.95 8.11 13.66
N CYS A 15 -72.21 7.45 12.75
CA CYS A 15 -72.17 6.00 12.63
C CYS A 15 -70.90 5.54 11.88
N VAL A 16 -70.40 4.39 12.33
CA VAL A 16 -69.14 3.72 12.01
C VAL A 16 -69.19 3.06 10.62
N ALA A 17 -68.15 3.24 9.80
CA ALA A 17 -67.67 2.27 8.79
C ALA A 17 -66.38 2.82 8.13
N ALA A 18 -65.21 2.45 8.63
CA ALA A 18 -63.94 2.68 7.94
C ALA A 18 -63.52 1.37 7.26
N GLY A 19 -63.33 1.47 5.95
CA GLY A 19 -63.08 0.37 5.03
C GLY A 19 -61.76 -0.36 5.27
N ILE A 20 -61.81 -1.64 4.92
CA ILE A 20 -60.71 -2.55 4.72
C ILE A 20 -59.73 -1.93 3.71
N VAL A 21 -58.49 -1.66 4.13
CA VAL A 21 -57.36 -1.45 3.22
C VAL A 21 -56.58 -2.75 3.16
N ALA A 22 -56.64 -3.40 2.00
CA ALA A 22 -55.81 -4.54 1.67
C ALA A 22 -54.36 -4.07 1.50
N SER A 23 -53.46 -4.55 2.36
CA SER A 23 -52.01 -4.49 2.15
C SER A 23 -51.51 -5.90 1.93
N VAL A 24 -51.07 -6.20 0.72
CA VAL A 24 -50.42 -7.45 0.35
C VAL A 24 -48.99 -7.40 0.90
N ALA A 25 -48.75 -8.13 1.99
CA ALA A 25 -47.42 -8.48 2.45
C ALA A 25 -47.12 -9.92 1.98
N LEU A 26 -46.23 -10.07 1.01
CA LEU A 26 -45.62 -11.36 0.69
C LEU A 26 -44.51 -11.63 1.70
N ALA A 27 -44.87 -12.28 2.80
CA ALA A 27 -43.96 -12.96 3.70
C ALA A 27 -44.07 -14.47 3.44
N SER A 28 -43.05 -15.05 2.83
CA SER A 28 -42.90 -16.50 2.74
C SER A 28 -42.07 -16.96 3.94
N GLY A 29 -42.75 -17.17 5.07
CA GLY A 29 -42.21 -17.87 6.24
C GLY A 29 -42.28 -19.40 6.08
N PRO A 30 -41.45 -20.15 6.84
CA PRO A 30 -41.19 -21.57 6.64
C PRO A 30 -42.16 -22.48 7.41
N ALA A 31 -42.32 -23.72 6.96
CA ALA A 31 -42.81 -24.83 7.77
C ALA A 31 -42.28 -26.15 7.20
N TYR A 32 -41.53 -26.91 7.99
CA TYR A 32 -42.06 -28.13 8.62
C TYR A 32 -41.07 -28.71 9.65
N ALA A 33 -41.58 -28.74 10.89
CA ALA A 33 -41.56 -29.79 11.92
C ALA A 33 -40.27 -30.51 12.38
N VAL A 34 -40.14 -30.49 13.70
CA VAL A 34 -39.20 -31.13 14.61
C VAL A 34 -39.43 -32.65 14.72
N GLY A 35 -38.35 -33.42 14.77
CA GLY A 35 -38.32 -34.83 15.19
C GLY A 35 -36.91 -35.25 15.62
N ALA A 36 -36.78 -35.62 16.88
CA ALA A 36 -35.57 -35.94 17.64
C ALA A 36 -34.50 -36.82 16.95
N GLY A 37 -33.22 -36.51 17.24
CA GLY A 37 -32.10 -37.43 17.03
C GLY A 37 -30.74 -36.72 17.00
N VAL A 38 -30.06 -36.68 18.15
CA VAL A 38 -28.64 -36.28 18.21
C VAL A 38 -27.82 -37.35 17.48
N VAL A 39 -27.25 -37.01 16.33
CA VAL A 39 -26.12 -37.73 15.73
C VAL A 39 -25.11 -36.69 15.25
N ARG A 40 -23.90 -36.79 15.79
CA ARG A 40 -22.72 -36.04 15.35
C ARG A 40 -22.46 -36.38 13.88
N VAL A 41 -22.53 -35.40 13.00
CA VAL A 41 -22.00 -35.54 11.63
C VAL A 41 -20.51 -35.21 11.71
N ALA A 42 -19.70 -36.23 11.43
CA ALA A 42 -18.26 -36.13 11.29
C ALA A 42 -17.89 -35.34 10.02
N ASP A 43 -16.77 -34.63 10.07
CA ASP A 43 -16.20 -33.90 8.93
C ASP A 43 -15.98 -34.81 7.71
N PRO A 44 -16.14 -34.29 6.47
CA PRO A 44 -15.78 -35.03 5.27
C PRO A 44 -14.26 -35.28 5.20
N PRO A 45 -13.80 -36.47 4.79
CA PRO A 45 -12.38 -36.79 4.78
C PRO A 45 -11.65 -36.03 3.66
N ALA A 46 -10.44 -35.55 3.99
CA ALA A 46 -9.47 -35.01 3.05
C ALA A 46 -9.06 -36.05 1.99
N PRO A 47 -8.76 -35.64 0.75
CA PRO A 47 -8.30 -36.56 -0.29
C PRO A 47 -6.88 -37.04 0.00
N THR A 48 -6.71 -38.35 0.15
CA THR A 48 -5.41 -39.03 0.30
C THR A 48 -4.68 -39.08 -1.05
N PRO A 49 -3.34 -38.89 -1.10
CA PRO A 49 -2.56 -38.96 -2.33
C PRO A 49 -2.36 -40.41 -2.79
N THR A 50 -2.79 -40.74 -4.00
CA THR A 50 -2.53 -42.05 -4.63
C THR A 50 -1.08 -42.10 -5.12
N SER A 51 -0.26 -42.93 -4.48
CA SER A 51 1.08 -43.29 -4.96
C SER A 51 0.96 -44.24 -6.15
N VAL A 52 1.47 -43.86 -7.31
CA VAL A 52 1.59 -44.73 -8.48
C VAL A 52 3.04 -45.22 -8.56
N THR A 53 3.24 -46.52 -8.41
CA THR A 53 4.54 -47.18 -8.64
C THR A 53 4.66 -47.51 -10.14
N PRO A 54 5.82 -47.27 -10.80
CA PRO A 54 5.96 -47.49 -12.23
C PRO A 54 6.20 -48.97 -12.57
N ALA A 55 5.45 -49.49 -13.55
CA ALA A 55 5.73 -50.78 -14.17
C ALA A 55 6.67 -50.59 -15.38
N SER A 56 7.78 -51.33 -15.37
CA SER A 56 8.75 -51.42 -16.46
C SER A 56 8.18 -52.17 -17.67
N VAL A 57 8.36 -51.64 -18.87
CA VAL A 57 8.19 -52.41 -20.12
C VAL A 57 9.33 -52.08 -21.08
N THR A 58 10.08 -53.12 -21.43
CA THR A 58 11.19 -53.20 -22.40
C THR A 58 10.63 -53.30 -23.84
N PRO A 59 11.32 -52.79 -24.88
CA PRO A 59 10.71 -52.55 -26.20
C PRO A 59 10.90 -53.70 -27.19
N PRO A 60 10.14 -53.74 -28.31
CA PRO A 60 10.57 -54.41 -29.52
C PRO A 60 10.93 -53.43 -30.65
N ALA A 61 11.77 -53.96 -31.53
CA ALA A 61 12.56 -53.27 -32.54
C ALA A 61 11.85 -53.03 -33.89
N ALA A 62 12.31 -51.97 -34.55
CA ALA A 62 12.65 -51.78 -35.98
C ALA A 62 11.74 -52.26 -37.14
N SER A 63 11.56 -51.30 -38.08
CA SER A 63 11.60 -51.38 -39.57
C SER A 63 10.33 -50.75 -40.19
N SER A 64 10.33 -49.92 -41.25
CA SER A 64 11.36 -49.40 -42.16
C SER A 64 10.70 -48.44 -43.18
N THR A 65 11.46 -47.45 -43.69
CA THR A 65 11.37 -46.70 -44.99
C THR A 65 10.15 -45.77 -45.22
N THR A 66 10.29 -44.54 -45.73
CA THR A 66 11.11 -44.06 -46.87
C THR A 66 11.60 -42.61 -46.76
N ASP A 67 12.80 -42.38 -47.29
CA ASP A 67 13.53 -41.13 -47.47
C ASP A 67 12.94 -40.18 -48.54
N VAL A 68 13.13 -38.87 -48.33
CA VAL A 68 13.40 -37.90 -49.41
C VAL A 68 14.62 -37.06 -48.99
N VAL A 69 15.63 -37.09 -49.87
CA VAL A 69 16.98 -36.53 -49.73
C VAL A 69 17.04 -35.08 -50.25
N ALA A 70 17.80 -34.21 -49.56
CA ALA A 70 18.38 -32.99 -50.13
C ALA A 70 19.83 -32.77 -49.60
N PRO A 71 20.78 -32.25 -50.41
CA PRO A 71 22.24 -32.43 -50.23
C PRO A 71 22.96 -31.35 -49.37
N PRO A 72 24.24 -31.55 -48.96
CA PRO A 72 24.95 -30.66 -48.04
C PRO A 72 26.00 -29.68 -48.66
N ALA A 73 26.12 -28.53 -47.98
CA ALA A 73 27.27 -27.59 -47.77
C ALA A 73 27.97 -26.89 -48.97
N PRO A 74 28.51 -25.65 -48.80
CA PRO A 74 29.84 -25.53 -48.15
C PRO A 74 30.04 -24.33 -47.19
N ASP A 75 31.07 -24.48 -46.36
CA ASP A 75 31.76 -23.47 -45.54
C ASP A 75 32.17 -22.22 -46.35
N VAL A 76 31.95 -21.04 -45.78
CA VAL A 76 32.63 -19.80 -46.20
C VAL A 76 33.04 -18.99 -44.97
N THR A 77 34.36 -18.92 -44.76
CA THR A 77 35.09 -17.98 -43.90
C THR A 77 34.74 -16.52 -44.20
N PRO A 78 34.54 -15.63 -43.20
CA PRO A 78 34.33 -14.21 -43.45
C PRO A 78 35.64 -13.50 -43.81
N ALA A 79 35.65 -12.80 -44.95
CA ALA A 79 36.72 -11.91 -45.36
C ALA A 79 36.64 -10.57 -44.61
N THR A 80 37.80 -10.10 -44.16
CA THR A 80 38.05 -8.81 -43.52
C THR A 80 37.85 -7.66 -44.52
N VAL A 81 37.06 -6.65 -44.16
CA VAL A 81 37.02 -5.35 -44.84
C VAL A 81 37.33 -4.27 -43.81
N GLU A 82 38.49 -3.64 -43.94
CA GLU A 82 38.88 -2.41 -43.23
C GLU A 82 38.26 -1.19 -43.91
N THR A 83 37.61 -0.29 -43.15
CA THR A 83 37.77 1.19 -43.12
C THR A 83 36.65 1.85 -42.29
N PRO A 84 36.77 3.12 -41.83
CA PRO A 84 37.80 3.74 -40.99
C PRO A 84 37.21 4.21 -39.64
N ALA A 85 38.09 4.48 -38.67
CA ALA A 85 37.73 4.96 -37.33
C ALA A 85 36.95 6.29 -37.35
N LEU A 86 35.73 6.26 -36.82
CA LEU A 86 34.98 7.44 -36.39
C LEU A 86 35.04 7.53 -34.86
N THR A 87 35.60 8.63 -34.37
CA THR A 87 35.61 9.07 -32.98
C THR A 87 34.22 8.99 -32.32
N PRO A 88 34.08 8.46 -31.10
CA PRO A 88 32.82 8.49 -30.37
C PRO A 88 32.50 9.92 -29.87
N PRO A 89 31.23 10.37 -29.91
CA PRO A 89 30.82 11.59 -29.22
C PRO A 89 30.91 11.40 -27.71
N ALA A 90 31.38 12.44 -27.02
CA ALA A 90 31.47 12.50 -25.57
C ALA A 90 30.11 12.25 -24.89
N THR A 91 30.08 11.27 -23.99
CA THR A 91 29.00 11.04 -23.02
C THR A 91 28.83 12.27 -22.14
N PRO A 92 27.63 12.89 -22.04
CA PRO A 92 27.35 13.83 -20.97
C PRO A 92 27.36 13.07 -19.64
N ALA A 93 28.20 13.50 -18.71
CA ALA A 93 28.24 12.98 -17.35
C ALA A 93 26.85 13.10 -16.70
N GLU A 94 26.25 11.96 -16.35
CA GLU A 94 25.10 11.92 -15.45
C GLU A 94 25.55 12.44 -14.08
N THR A 95 25.04 13.61 -13.72
CA THR A 95 25.03 14.10 -12.35
C THR A 95 24.11 13.19 -11.54
N THR A 96 24.66 12.13 -10.96
CA THR A 96 23.99 11.43 -9.85
C THR A 96 23.95 12.36 -8.65
N ALA A 97 22.81 13.01 -8.46
CA ALA A 97 22.45 13.56 -7.15
C ALA A 97 22.37 12.38 -6.16
N PRO A 98 22.94 12.48 -4.95
CA PRO A 98 22.77 11.42 -3.96
C PRO A 98 21.30 11.34 -3.58
N ALA A 99 20.68 10.19 -3.79
CA ALA A 99 19.41 9.85 -3.16
C ALA A 99 19.61 9.99 -1.65
N ALA A 100 18.89 10.94 -1.05
CA ALA A 100 18.86 11.07 0.40
C ALA A 100 18.26 9.79 0.98
N GLU A 101 19.07 9.04 1.73
CA GLU A 101 18.58 7.93 2.55
C GLU A 101 17.46 8.45 3.48
N PRO A 102 16.27 7.83 3.51
CA PRO A 102 15.32 8.15 4.55
C PRO A 102 15.86 7.61 5.86
N LYS A 103 16.31 8.50 6.74
CA LYS A 103 16.54 8.16 8.14
C LYS A 103 15.21 7.69 8.74
N PRO A 104 15.18 6.59 9.52
CA PRO A 104 14.04 6.32 10.37
C PRO A 104 14.04 7.43 11.44
N THR A 105 13.16 8.42 11.27
CA THR A 105 12.76 9.25 12.40
C THR A 105 12.10 8.31 13.41
N GLY A 106 12.38 8.50 14.70
CA GLY A 106 11.82 7.68 15.79
C GLY A 106 10.31 7.88 15.98
N GLU A 107 9.56 7.91 14.88
CA GLU A 107 8.15 8.19 14.81
C GLU A 107 7.35 6.96 15.18
N VAL A 108 6.34 7.19 16.02
CA VAL A 108 5.34 6.20 16.34
C VAL A 108 4.55 5.87 15.07
N PRO A 109 4.38 4.59 14.70
CA PRO A 109 3.56 4.18 13.56
C PRO A 109 2.19 4.85 13.56
N ALA A 110 1.77 5.37 12.40
CA ALA A 110 0.40 5.85 12.26
C ALA A 110 -0.57 4.65 12.33
N ILE A 111 -1.66 4.79 13.10
CA ILE A 111 -2.64 3.72 13.29
C ILE A 111 -3.98 4.18 12.74
N GLY A 112 -4.69 3.26 12.10
CA GLY A 112 -6.09 3.41 11.74
C GLY A 112 -6.82 2.08 11.73
N ALA A 113 -7.98 2.09 11.08
CA ALA A 113 -8.76 0.89 10.85
C ALA A 113 -9.59 1.06 9.57
N TYR A 114 -9.82 -0.03 8.85
CA TYR A 114 -10.86 -0.08 7.85
C TYR A 114 -12.21 -0.32 8.54
N LEU A 115 -13.13 0.64 8.41
CA LEU A 115 -14.39 0.66 9.15
C LEU A 115 -15.65 0.69 8.27
N ASP A 116 -15.52 1.10 7.01
CA ASP A 116 -16.48 1.04 5.90
C ASP A 116 -15.81 1.74 4.70
N PHE A 117 -16.21 1.46 3.47
CA PHE A 117 -15.64 2.16 2.30
C PHE A 117 -16.15 3.62 2.16
N GLY A 118 -17.36 3.91 2.65
CA GLY A 118 -18.03 5.20 2.46
C GLY A 118 -17.97 6.14 3.68
N PRO A 119 -18.78 7.21 3.69
CA PRO A 119 -18.81 8.20 4.80
C PRO A 119 -19.12 7.60 6.18
N ARG A 120 -19.74 6.41 6.24
CA ARG A 120 -19.95 5.70 7.51
C ARG A 120 -18.62 5.29 8.16
N GLY A 121 -17.59 5.01 7.36
CA GLY A 121 -16.25 4.66 7.83
C GLY A 121 -15.65 5.83 8.60
N ILE A 122 -15.75 7.04 8.05
CA ILE A 122 -15.30 8.29 8.69
C ILE A 122 -16.00 8.51 10.03
N ALA A 123 -17.34 8.41 10.06
CA ALA A 123 -18.10 8.55 11.31
C ALA A 123 -17.74 7.48 12.35
N ARG A 124 -17.29 6.30 11.91
CA ARG A 124 -16.82 5.23 12.79
C ARG A 124 -15.41 5.44 13.31
N ILE A 125 -14.55 6.21 12.62
CA ILE A 125 -13.20 6.53 13.12
C ILE A 125 -13.31 7.25 14.47
N GLU A 126 -14.21 8.24 14.59
CA GLU A 126 -14.45 8.95 15.84
C GLU A 126 -15.00 8.01 16.93
N GLN A 127 -15.92 7.11 16.57
CA GLN A 127 -16.48 6.14 17.50
C GLN A 127 -15.44 5.13 18.00
N LEU A 128 -14.56 4.64 17.11
CA LEU A 128 -13.46 3.76 17.47
C LEU A 128 -12.45 4.49 18.36
N SER A 129 -12.10 5.74 18.04
CA SER A 129 -11.25 6.60 18.88
C SER A 129 -11.83 6.75 20.30
N ASN A 130 -13.13 7.03 20.41
CA ASN A 130 -13.82 7.11 21.70
C ASN A 130 -13.80 5.77 22.46
N TRP A 131 -14.01 4.65 21.77
CA TRP A 131 -13.91 3.33 22.38
C TRP A 131 -12.48 3.04 22.89
N LEU A 132 -11.47 3.51 22.16
CA LEU A 132 -10.05 3.50 22.55
C LEU A 132 -9.68 4.61 23.55
N GLY A 133 -10.63 5.24 24.24
CA GLY A 133 -10.32 6.23 25.28
C GLY A 133 -9.75 7.54 24.75
N GLY A 134 -10.15 7.94 23.53
CA GLY A 134 -9.66 9.15 22.88
C GLY A 134 -8.34 8.97 22.15
N ALA A 135 -7.96 7.72 21.82
CA ALA A 135 -6.76 7.47 21.05
C ALA A 135 -6.85 8.11 19.66
N GLU A 136 -5.75 8.69 19.19
CA GLU A 136 -5.72 9.39 17.91
C GLU A 136 -5.47 8.42 16.76
N LEU A 137 -6.48 8.28 15.89
CA LEU A 137 -6.38 7.51 14.66
C LEU A 137 -5.98 8.44 13.52
N ARG A 138 -4.74 8.29 13.04
CA ARG A 138 -4.15 9.14 12.01
C ARG A 138 -4.31 8.59 10.59
N VAL A 139 -4.77 7.35 10.44
CA VAL A 139 -4.89 6.71 9.13
C VAL A 139 -6.37 6.51 8.79
N GLY A 140 -6.82 7.18 7.74
CA GLY A 140 -8.10 6.93 7.10
C GLY A 140 -7.89 5.93 5.97
N HIS A 141 -8.44 4.72 6.11
CA HIS A 141 -8.24 3.65 5.14
C HIS A 141 -9.55 3.25 4.48
N THR A 142 -9.56 3.21 3.16
CA THR A 142 -10.73 2.87 2.34
C THR A 142 -10.35 2.22 1.02
N TYR A 143 -11.36 1.73 0.29
CA TYR A 143 -11.24 1.01 -0.97
C TYR A 143 -12.08 1.71 -2.03
N LEU A 144 -11.54 1.79 -3.24
CA LEU A 144 -12.36 2.06 -4.41
C LEU A 144 -13.11 0.78 -4.83
N PRO A 145 -14.41 0.87 -5.12
CA PRO A 145 -15.14 -0.26 -5.70
C PRO A 145 -14.54 -0.63 -7.06
N GLY A 146 -14.26 -1.92 -7.24
CA GLY A 146 -13.61 -2.45 -8.45
C GLY A 146 -14.56 -3.09 -9.45
N ASP A 147 -15.88 -2.91 -9.33
CA ASP A 147 -16.88 -3.49 -10.24
C ASP A 147 -16.82 -2.90 -11.65
N ARG A 148 -16.49 -1.61 -11.77
CA ARG A 148 -16.39 -0.90 -13.05
C ARG A 148 -15.32 0.20 -13.01
N TRP A 149 -14.77 0.55 -14.17
CA TRP A 149 -13.76 1.61 -14.28
C TRP A 149 -14.15 2.94 -13.63
N SER A 150 -15.39 3.40 -13.82
CA SER A 150 -15.82 4.69 -13.27
C SER A 150 -15.83 4.77 -11.74
N ASN A 151 -15.80 3.63 -11.05
CA ASN A 151 -15.62 3.61 -9.60
C ASN A 151 -14.12 3.63 -9.22
N ILE A 152 -13.26 2.97 -10.01
CA ILE A 152 -11.78 3.04 -9.88
C ILE A 152 -11.24 4.44 -10.19
N GLU A 153 -11.91 5.20 -11.06
CA GLU A 153 -11.59 6.61 -11.34
C GLU A 153 -11.88 7.55 -10.16
N GLY A 154 -12.46 7.06 -9.05
CA GLY A 154 -12.83 7.88 -7.91
C GLY A 154 -14.08 8.71 -8.18
N ARG A 155 -15.21 8.03 -8.48
CA ARG A 155 -16.51 8.64 -8.82
C ARG A 155 -16.79 9.89 -7.96
N PRO A 156 -17.22 11.02 -8.56
CA PRO A 156 -17.52 12.24 -7.81
C PRO A 156 -18.47 11.99 -6.63
N GLY A 157 -18.16 12.55 -5.46
CA GLY A 157 -18.90 12.36 -4.22
C GLY A 157 -18.44 11.17 -3.38
N PHE A 158 -17.55 10.31 -3.89
CA PHE A 158 -17.04 9.15 -3.15
C PHE A 158 -15.86 9.52 -2.24
N LEU A 159 -14.87 10.22 -2.79
CA LEU A 159 -13.63 10.56 -2.09
C LEU A 159 -13.70 11.88 -1.32
N ASP A 160 -14.71 12.72 -1.59
CA ASP A 160 -14.85 14.06 -1.06
C ASP A 160 -14.82 14.08 0.48
N ALA A 161 -15.62 13.21 1.13
CA ALA A 161 -15.64 13.14 2.60
C ALA A 161 -14.31 12.63 3.19
N TRP A 162 -13.62 11.73 2.48
CA TRP A 162 -12.31 11.23 2.90
C TRP A 162 -11.23 12.30 2.75
N ALA A 163 -11.32 13.12 1.70
CA ALA A 163 -10.46 14.27 1.49
C ALA A 163 -10.67 15.32 2.57
N ASP A 164 -11.92 15.69 2.87
CA ASP A 164 -12.25 16.59 3.98
C ASP A 164 -11.68 16.07 5.30
N TRP A 165 -11.84 14.78 5.60
CA TRP A 165 -11.29 14.15 6.80
C TRP A 165 -9.76 14.21 6.84
N ARG A 166 -9.06 13.99 5.72
CA ARG A 166 -7.60 14.17 5.66
C ARG A 166 -7.29 15.64 5.97
N GLU A 167 -7.87 16.59 5.24
CA GLU A 167 -7.49 18.01 5.30
C GLU A 167 -7.72 18.66 6.67
N GLU A 168 -8.54 18.07 7.54
CA GLU A 168 -8.75 18.54 8.92
C GLU A 168 -7.48 18.56 9.79
N LYS A 169 -6.47 17.71 9.52
CA LYS A 169 -5.19 17.70 10.25
C LYS A 169 -4.02 17.32 9.35
N ASP A 170 -2.88 17.97 9.53
CA ASP A 170 -1.68 17.77 8.70
C ASP A 170 -0.98 16.42 8.91
N ASP A 171 -1.16 15.80 10.08
CA ASP A 171 -0.57 14.52 10.44
C ASP A 171 -1.46 13.31 10.09
N ARG A 172 -2.64 13.56 9.50
CA ARG A 172 -3.52 12.52 8.96
C ARG A 172 -3.04 12.04 7.60
N MET A 173 -3.24 10.75 7.38
CA MET A 173 -2.91 10.06 6.15
C MET A 173 -4.15 9.41 5.57
N LEU A 174 -4.37 9.62 4.28
CA LEU A 174 -5.34 8.86 3.50
C LEU A 174 -4.63 7.68 2.82
N VAL A 175 -5.11 6.48 3.12
CA VAL A 175 -4.68 5.22 2.48
C VAL A 175 -5.83 4.71 1.62
N LEU A 176 -5.57 4.53 0.34
CA LEU A 176 -6.57 4.15 -0.65
C LEU A 176 -6.16 2.87 -1.38
N ASN A 177 -6.93 1.80 -1.18
CA ASN A 177 -6.80 0.58 -1.97
C ASN A 177 -7.43 0.79 -3.36
N VAL A 178 -6.63 0.57 -4.40
CA VAL A 178 -7.01 0.86 -5.80
C VAL A 178 -6.87 -0.41 -6.64
N PRO A 179 -7.97 -0.96 -7.19
CA PRO A 179 -7.91 -2.09 -8.12
C PRO A 179 -7.12 -1.71 -9.38
N MET A 180 -6.33 -2.63 -9.92
CA MET A 180 -5.68 -2.41 -11.23
C MET A 180 -6.61 -2.73 -12.41
N LEU A 181 -7.71 -3.46 -12.17
CA LEU A 181 -8.67 -3.88 -13.19
C LEU A 181 -10.09 -3.79 -12.62
N GLU A 182 -11.06 -3.47 -13.47
CA GLU A 182 -12.48 -3.62 -13.14
C GLU A 182 -12.91 -5.09 -13.05
N ARG A 183 -14.19 -5.33 -12.70
CA ARG A 183 -14.72 -6.66 -12.40
C ARG A 183 -13.86 -7.37 -11.36
N ASN A 184 -13.35 -6.61 -10.39
CA ASN A 184 -12.22 -7.02 -9.57
C ASN A 184 -12.48 -8.29 -8.76
N GLU A 185 -13.74 -8.56 -8.40
CA GLU A 185 -14.15 -9.71 -7.58
C GLU A 185 -15.11 -10.65 -8.35
N GLU A 186 -15.23 -10.51 -9.67
CA GLU A 186 -16.15 -11.32 -10.49
C GLU A 186 -15.60 -12.70 -10.87
N HIS A 187 -14.49 -13.14 -10.27
CA HIS A 187 -13.87 -14.45 -10.53
C HIS A 187 -13.51 -14.66 -12.01
N VAL A 188 -12.97 -13.62 -12.65
CA VAL A 188 -12.59 -13.64 -14.07
C VAL A 188 -11.59 -14.78 -14.36
N PRO A 189 -11.79 -15.62 -15.39
CA PRO A 189 -10.90 -16.74 -15.70
C PRO A 189 -9.44 -16.32 -15.96
N ALA A 190 -8.48 -17.18 -15.59
CA ALA A 190 -7.05 -16.85 -15.69
C ALA A 190 -6.57 -16.48 -17.10
N ALA A 191 -7.14 -17.09 -18.15
CA ALA A 191 -6.83 -16.74 -19.54
C ALA A 191 -7.26 -15.31 -19.90
N GLU A 192 -8.42 -14.88 -19.38
CA GLU A 192 -8.91 -13.52 -19.58
C GLU A 192 -8.11 -12.52 -18.75
N VAL A 193 -7.78 -12.83 -17.50
CA VAL A 193 -6.87 -11.99 -16.68
C VAL A 193 -5.53 -11.80 -17.36
N ARG A 194 -4.90 -12.85 -17.88
CA ARG A 194 -3.64 -12.74 -18.65
C ARG A 194 -3.78 -11.77 -19.83
N ARG A 195 -4.88 -11.83 -20.57
CA ARG A 195 -5.15 -10.89 -21.68
C ARG A 195 -5.27 -9.45 -21.17
N LEU A 196 -6.06 -9.24 -20.11
CA LEU A 196 -6.26 -7.92 -19.50
C LEU A 196 -4.96 -7.32 -18.95
N LEU A 197 -4.12 -8.12 -18.28
CA LEU A 197 -2.81 -7.67 -17.81
C LEU A 197 -1.91 -7.22 -18.98
N ARG A 198 -1.96 -7.92 -20.12
CA ARG A 198 -1.20 -7.52 -21.33
C ARG A 198 -1.74 -6.25 -21.97
N GLU A 199 -3.05 -6.05 -21.96
CA GLU A 199 -3.70 -4.81 -22.42
C GLU A 199 -3.33 -3.63 -21.52
N GLY A 200 -3.35 -3.83 -20.20
CA GLY A 200 -2.85 -2.86 -19.23
C GLY A 200 -1.36 -2.54 -19.43
N ALA A 201 -0.54 -3.57 -19.62
CA ALA A 201 0.89 -3.43 -19.92
C ALA A 201 1.17 -2.74 -21.27
N ALA A 202 0.19 -2.72 -22.17
CA ALA A 202 0.21 -1.96 -23.43
C ALA A 202 -0.36 -0.54 -23.29
N GLY A 203 -0.83 -0.15 -22.10
CA GLY A 203 -1.30 1.20 -21.78
C GLY A 203 -2.79 1.46 -22.07
N GLN A 204 -3.58 0.42 -22.35
CA GLN A 204 -4.99 0.60 -22.72
C GLN A 204 -5.84 1.26 -21.60
N PHE A 205 -5.43 1.08 -20.35
CA PHE A 205 -6.19 1.51 -19.17
C PHE A 205 -5.59 2.72 -18.45
N ASP A 206 -4.49 3.30 -18.96
CA ASP A 206 -3.77 4.40 -18.29
C ASP A 206 -4.67 5.61 -17.98
N HIS A 207 -5.60 5.92 -18.87
CA HIS A 207 -6.51 7.05 -18.72
C HIS A 207 -7.38 6.99 -17.46
N HIS A 208 -7.75 5.80 -16.99
CA HIS A 208 -8.51 5.63 -15.75
C HIS A 208 -7.69 6.07 -14.52
N PHE A 209 -6.41 5.73 -14.49
CA PHE A 209 -5.51 6.09 -13.38
C PHE A 209 -5.08 7.56 -13.45
N ARG A 210 -4.98 8.13 -14.66
CA ARG A 210 -4.84 9.58 -14.82
C ARG A 210 -6.03 10.32 -14.21
N ALA A 211 -7.26 9.87 -14.52
CA ALA A 211 -8.47 10.47 -13.98
C ALA A 211 -8.52 10.40 -12.44
N LEU A 212 -8.17 9.25 -11.85
CA LEU A 212 -8.06 9.12 -10.39
C LEU A 212 -7.01 10.07 -9.80
N ALA A 213 -5.82 10.14 -10.41
CA ALA A 213 -4.74 11.02 -9.94
C ALA A 213 -5.13 12.50 -10.01
N GLU A 214 -5.74 12.95 -11.11
CA GLU A 214 -6.27 14.30 -11.26
C GLU A 214 -7.33 14.60 -10.18
N ARG A 215 -8.25 13.65 -9.95
CA ARG A 215 -9.27 13.76 -8.90
C ARG A 215 -8.68 13.96 -7.50
N LEU A 216 -7.69 13.14 -7.13
CA LEU A 216 -7.06 13.23 -5.81
C LEU A 216 -6.32 14.57 -5.61
N VAL A 217 -5.68 15.10 -6.66
CA VAL A 217 -5.05 16.42 -6.63
C VAL A 217 -6.11 17.53 -6.53
N GLU A 218 -7.19 17.45 -7.29
CA GLU A 218 -8.31 18.42 -7.24
C GLU A 218 -8.98 18.46 -5.85
N LEU A 219 -9.08 17.30 -5.20
CA LEU A 219 -9.55 17.15 -3.82
C LEU A 219 -8.50 17.52 -2.76
N LYS A 220 -7.35 18.09 -3.16
CA LYS A 220 -6.28 18.53 -2.25
C LYS A 220 -5.73 17.45 -1.32
N VAL A 221 -5.81 16.19 -1.74
CA VAL A 221 -5.13 15.05 -1.09
C VAL A 221 -4.03 14.47 -1.98
N PRO A 222 -3.08 15.30 -2.47
CA PRO A 222 -2.06 14.86 -3.41
C PRO A 222 -1.04 13.89 -2.78
N ASP A 223 -1.03 13.74 -1.46
CA ASP A 223 -0.13 12.91 -0.66
C ASP A 223 -0.73 11.56 -0.26
N THR A 224 -1.86 11.18 -0.88
CA THR A 224 -2.53 9.89 -0.66
C THR A 224 -1.56 8.71 -0.86
N VAL A 225 -1.57 7.76 0.09
CA VAL A 225 -0.90 6.47 -0.06
C VAL A 225 -1.81 5.54 -0.85
N ILE A 226 -1.32 5.04 -1.97
CA ILE A 226 -2.07 4.19 -2.90
C ILE A 226 -1.61 2.74 -2.73
N VAL A 227 -2.48 1.90 -2.19
CA VAL A 227 -2.29 0.45 -2.13
C VAL A 227 -2.83 -0.13 -3.45
N LEU A 228 -2.00 -0.07 -4.48
CA LEU A 228 -2.37 -0.49 -5.83
C LEU A 228 -2.39 -2.02 -5.88
N GLY A 229 -3.44 -2.62 -6.44
CA GLY A 229 -3.46 -4.06 -6.75
C GLY A 229 -3.08 -4.99 -5.57
N TRP A 230 -3.59 -4.71 -4.37
CA TRP A 230 -3.30 -5.46 -3.13
C TRP A 230 -3.54 -6.97 -3.26
N GLU A 231 -2.87 -7.78 -2.44
CA GLU A 231 -2.98 -9.25 -2.41
C GLU A 231 -2.81 -9.92 -3.80
N MET A 232 -1.98 -9.33 -4.65
CA MET A 232 -1.80 -9.79 -6.04
C MET A 232 -1.28 -11.23 -6.14
N ASN A 233 -0.65 -11.75 -5.09
CA ASN A 233 -0.14 -13.12 -5.04
C ASN A 233 -1.21 -14.19 -4.83
N GLY A 234 -2.46 -13.79 -4.54
CA GLY A 234 -3.59 -14.72 -4.41
C GLY A 234 -4.36 -14.98 -5.70
N THR A 235 -5.57 -15.52 -5.54
CA THR A 235 -6.45 -15.88 -6.67
C THR A 235 -7.74 -15.07 -6.76
N THR A 236 -8.07 -14.30 -5.71
CA THR A 236 -9.37 -13.62 -5.55
C THR A 236 -9.59 -12.55 -6.62
N TYR A 237 -8.60 -11.68 -6.80
CA TYR A 237 -8.77 -10.46 -7.56
C TYR A 237 -8.49 -10.65 -9.05
N THR A 238 -9.19 -9.90 -9.89
CA THR A 238 -8.94 -9.83 -11.34
C THR A 238 -7.56 -9.24 -11.62
N HIS A 239 -7.02 -8.39 -10.74
CA HIS A 239 -5.65 -7.87 -10.83
C HIS A 239 -4.55 -8.83 -10.34
N ARG A 240 -4.85 -10.08 -9.99
CA ARG A 240 -3.83 -11.04 -9.50
C ARG A 240 -2.67 -11.21 -10.50
N CYS A 241 -1.47 -11.39 -9.95
CA CYS A 241 -0.21 -11.41 -10.68
C CYS A 241 0.06 -12.74 -11.41
N GLY A 242 -0.28 -13.87 -10.78
CA GLY A 242 0.12 -15.22 -11.22
C GLY A 242 -0.11 -15.54 -12.71
N PRO A 243 -1.23 -15.16 -13.35
CA PRO A 243 -1.45 -15.46 -14.76
C PRO A 243 -0.38 -14.92 -15.72
N ASP A 244 0.27 -13.79 -15.43
CA ASP A 244 1.36 -13.21 -16.23
C ASP A 244 2.17 -12.17 -15.40
N PRO A 245 3.15 -12.60 -14.58
CA PRO A 245 3.89 -11.70 -13.69
C PRO A 245 4.66 -10.58 -14.42
N GLU A 246 5.18 -10.85 -15.62
CA GLU A 246 5.88 -9.84 -16.42
C GLU A 246 4.93 -8.76 -16.92
N ALA A 247 3.75 -9.15 -17.43
CA ALA A 247 2.72 -8.19 -17.80
C ALA A 247 2.20 -7.42 -16.57
N TRP A 248 2.05 -8.08 -15.43
CA TRP A 248 1.63 -7.44 -14.18
C TRP A 248 2.60 -6.34 -13.75
N LYS A 249 3.91 -6.63 -13.69
CA LYS A 249 4.95 -5.65 -13.33
C LYS A 249 4.99 -4.48 -14.30
N LYS A 250 4.88 -4.76 -15.61
CA LYS A 250 4.83 -3.71 -16.63
C LYS A 250 3.58 -2.84 -16.48
N TYR A 251 2.44 -3.44 -16.17
CA TYR A 251 1.20 -2.70 -15.97
C TYR A 251 1.25 -1.84 -14.70
N TRP A 252 1.74 -2.36 -13.58
CA TRP A 252 2.03 -1.57 -12.37
C TRP A 252 2.86 -0.33 -12.71
N ASN A 253 3.99 -0.52 -13.39
CA ASN A 253 4.88 0.57 -13.76
C ASN A 253 4.20 1.62 -14.66
N ARG A 254 3.29 1.20 -15.56
CA ARG A 254 2.48 2.12 -16.39
C ARG A 254 1.51 2.95 -15.55
N ILE A 255 0.81 2.33 -14.61
CA ILE A 255 -0.12 3.02 -13.70
C ILE A 255 0.63 4.07 -12.90
N VAL A 256 1.69 3.66 -12.20
CA VAL A 256 2.51 4.56 -11.36
C VAL A 256 3.08 5.72 -12.18
N THR A 257 3.65 5.44 -13.35
CA THR A 257 4.18 6.48 -14.25
C THR A 257 3.08 7.47 -14.66
N THR A 258 1.89 6.96 -14.99
CA THR A 258 0.75 7.80 -15.42
C THR A 258 0.26 8.70 -14.30
N MET A 259 0.10 8.15 -13.09
CA MET A 259 -0.33 8.93 -11.92
C MET A 259 0.72 9.96 -11.52
N ARG A 260 2.01 9.58 -11.53
CA ARG A 260 3.12 10.50 -11.20
C ARG A 260 3.31 11.63 -12.20
N ALA A 261 2.81 11.49 -13.43
CA ALA A 261 2.83 12.54 -14.44
C ALA A 261 1.77 13.64 -14.22
N VAL A 262 0.83 13.47 -13.29
CA VAL A 262 -0.16 14.49 -12.96
C VAL A 262 0.49 15.60 -12.11
N PRO A 263 0.44 16.87 -12.53
CA PRO A 263 1.03 17.97 -11.77
C PRO A 263 0.45 18.10 -10.35
N GLY A 264 1.31 18.38 -9.38
CA GLY A 264 0.91 18.58 -7.98
C GLY A 264 0.79 17.30 -7.16
N GLN A 265 0.85 16.12 -7.78
CA GLN A 265 0.83 14.85 -7.07
C GLN A 265 2.08 14.63 -6.20
N LYS A 266 1.89 13.96 -5.07
CA LYS A 266 2.92 13.50 -4.12
C LYS A 266 2.58 12.10 -3.59
N PHE A 267 1.93 11.28 -4.40
CA PHE A 267 1.46 9.96 -4.01
C PHE A 267 2.63 9.05 -3.65
N ARG A 268 2.38 8.13 -2.72
CA ARG A 268 3.27 7.02 -2.41
C ARG A 268 2.57 5.71 -2.78
N PHE A 269 3.27 4.82 -3.45
CA PHE A 269 2.73 3.54 -3.90
C PHE A 269 3.17 2.41 -2.96
N ASP A 270 2.18 1.72 -2.39
CA ASP A 270 2.35 0.64 -1.44
C ASP A 270 2.14 -0.72 -2.12
N PHE A 271 3.22 -1.49 -2.24
CA PHE A 271 3.17 -2.85 -2.76
C PHE A 271 2.85 -3.82 -1.62
N ALA A 272 1.58 -4.24 -1.52
CA ALA A 272 1.06 -5.02 -0.41
C ALA A 272 0.53 -6.40 -0.87
N PRO A 273 1.34 -7.48 -0.75
CA PRO A 273 0.88 -8.84 -0.96
C PRO A 273 0.14 -9.41 0.27
N ASN A 274 -0.53 -10.55 0.10
CA ASN A 274 -0.98 -11.39 1.21
C ASN A 274 0.20 -12.14 1.82
N ARG A 275 0.21 -12.30 3.15
CA ARG A 275 1.28 -12.98 3.89
C ARG A 275 1.44 -14.44 3.47
N GLY A 276 2.69 -14.83 3.21
CA GLY A 276 3.05 -16.18 2.80
C GLY A 276 3.10 -16.32 1.27
N GLN A 277 3.18 -17.56 0.79
CA GLN A 277 3.29 -17.81 -0.64
C GLN A 277 1.99 -17.53 -1.40
N ASP A 278 0.85 -17.94 -0.84
CA ASP A 278 -0.43 -18.03 -1.55
C ASP A 278 -0.28 -18.77 -2.92
N ALA A 279 -0.73 -18.18 -4.04
CA ALA A 279 -0.67 -18.82 -5.35
C ALA A 279 0.67 -18.63 -6.08
N ILE A 280 1.41 -17.56 -5.80
CA ILE A 280 2.72 -17.26 -6.39
C ILE A 280 3.58 -16.50 -5.38
N PRO A 281 4.88 -16.81 -5.21
CA PRO A 281 5.76 -15.99 -4.37
C PRO A 281 5.65 -14.50 -4.72
N TRP A 282 5.22 -13.67 -3.77
CA TRP A 282 4.92 -12.26 -4.05
C TRP A 282 6.13 -11.48 -4.56
N THR A 283 7.35 -11.91 -4.22
CA THR A 283 8.60 -11.32 -4.74
C THR A 283 8.73 -11.44 -6.27
N GLN A 284 8.10 -12.43 -6.90
CA GLN A 284 8.07 -12.56 -8.37
C GLN A 284 7.21 -11.46 -9.04
N CYS A 285 6.31 -10.86 -8.26
CA CYS A 285 5.45 -9.77 -8.69
C CYS A 285 6.05 -8.40 -8.39
N TYR A 286 7.17 -8.30 -7.67
CA TYR A 286 7.75 -7.02 -7.32
C TYR A 286 8.19 -6.23 -8.58
N PRO A 287 7.65 -5.02 -8.81
CA PRO A 287 7.83 -4.30 -10.07
C PRO A 287 9.12 -3.45 -10.15
N GLY A 288 9.85 -3.35 -9.03
CA GLY A 288 11.11 -2.63 -8.88
C GLY A 288 11.03 -1.38 -8.00
N ASP A 289 12.17 -0.94 -7.50
CA ASP A 289 12.29 0.13 -6.49
C ASP A 289 11.85 1.50 -6.99
N ASP A 290 11.90 1.73 -8.31
CA ASP A 290 11.58 3.01 -8.93
C ASP A 290 10.10 3.37 -8.79
N THR A 291 9.21 2.39 -8.67
CA THR A 291 7.75 2.57 -8.67
C THR A 291 7.07 2.09 -7.40
N VAL A 292 7.85 1.66 -6.40
CA VAL A 292 7.37 1.25 -5.08
C VAL A 292 7.99 2.15 -4.02
N ASP A 293 7.15 2.80 -3.23
CA ASP A 293 7.57 3.70 -2.16
C ASP A 293 7.51 3.03 -0.79
N ILE A 294 6.58 2.08 -0.61
CA ILE A 294 6.34 1.33 0.63
C ILE A 294 6.19 -0.15 0.27
N ILE A 295 6.75 -1.04 1.08
CA ILE A 295 6.53 -2.48 0.96
C ILE A 295 5.57 -2.88 2.08
N GLY A 296 4.30 -3.05 1.75
CA GLY A 296 3.26 -3.47 2.67
C GLY A 296 3.13 -4.98 2.81
N MET A 297 2.20 -5.41 3.64
CA MET A 297 1.78 -6.79 3.79
C MET A 297 0.39 -6.87 4.42
N ASP A 298 -0.51 -7.64 3.82
CA ASP A 298 -1.80 -7.96 4.39
C ASP A 298 -1.70 -9.26 5.20
N SER A 299 -2.06 -9.21 6.49
CA SER A 299 -1.79 -10.29 7.44
C SER A 299 -2.97 -10.60 8.36
N TYR A 300 -3.56 -11.77 8.13
CA TYR A 300 -4.60 -12.34 9.00
C TYR A 300 -4.11 -13.62 9.68
N ASP A 301 -4.73 -13.97 10.81
CA ASP A 301 -4.40 -15.19 11.58
C ASP A 301 -4.94 -16.47 10.93
N GLN A 302 -4.42 -16.76 9.75
CA GLN A 302 -4.73 -17.91 8.92
C GLN A 302 -3.44 -18.55 8.38
N PRO A 303 -3.47 -19.77 7.84
CA PRO A 303 -4.56 -20.75 7.94
C PRO A 303 -4.84 -21.15 9.39
N ALA A 304 -5.93 -21.89 9.60
CA ALA A 304 -6.30 -22.36 10.93
C ALA A 304 -5.17 -23.22 11.54
N GLY A 305 -4.87 -23.00 12.82
CA GLY A 305 -3.85 -23.73 13.57
C GLY A 305 -2.42 -23.21 13.42
N LEU A 306 -2.16 -22.31 12.47
CA LEU A 306 -0.81 -21.75 12.28
C LEU A 306 -0.49 -20.71 13.35
N SER A 307 0.53 -20.97 14.16
CA SER A 307 0.96 -20.05 15.22
C SER A 307 1.63 -18.80 14.64
N PHE A 308 1.65 -17.72 15.42
CA PHE A 308 2.32 -16.49 15.00
C PHE A 308 3.82 -16.69 14.71
N ASP A 309 4.53 -17.53 15.48
CA ASP A 309 5.94 -17.83 15.20
C ASP A 309 6.14 -18.50 13.85
N GLU A 310 5.21 -19.34 13.44
CA GLU A 310 5.22 -19.97 12.12
C GLU A 310 4.89 -18.94 11.03
N GLN A 311 3.92 -18.05 11.25
CA GLN A 311 3.59 -16.96 10.32
C GLN A 311 4.76 -16.00 10.07
N VAL A 312 5.64 -15.81 11.08
CA VAL A 312 6.88 -15.03 10.95
C VAL A 312 7.91 -15.78 10.11
N LYS A 313 8.11 -17.08 10.38
CA LYS A 313 9.21 -17.89 9.83
C LYS A 313 8.91 -18.53 8.48
N GLU A 314 7.63 -18.64 8.11
CA GLU A 314 7.28 -19.29 6.85
C GLU A 314 7.86 -18.55 5.64
N PRO A 315 8.09 -19.26 4.52
CA PRO A 315 8.50 -18.63 3.29
C PRO A 315 7.54 -17.50 2.91
N PHE A 316 8.09 -16.33 2.57
CA PHE A 316 7.32 -15.15 2.20
C PHE A 316 6.40 -14.61 3.32
N GLY A 317 6.63 -15.03 4.57
CA GLY A 317 5.94 -14.55 5.78
C GLY A 317 6.45 -13.21 6.33
N LEU A 318 6.14 -12.91 7.60
CA LEU A 318 6.40 -11.58 8.17
C LEU A 318 7.89 -11.22 8.24
N GLN A 319 8.78 -12.18 8.56
CA GLN A 319 10.22 -11.87 8.57
C GLN A 319 10.73 -11.60 7.15
N ALA A 320 10.30 -12.40 6.17
CA ALA A 320 10.70 -12.21 4.78
C ALA A 320 10.26 -10.84 4.24
N HIS A 321 9.08 -10.35 4.65
CA HIS A 321 8.59 -9.02 4.35
C HIS A 321 9.51 -7.91 4.87
N VAL A 322 9.83 -7.94 6.16
CA VAL A 322 10.71 -6.94 6.79
C VAL A 322 12.10 -6.98 6.18
N ASP A 323 12.67 -8.16 5.99
CA ASP A 323 14.01 -8.33 5.44
C ASP A 323 14.08 -7.83 3.99
N PHE A 324 13.05 -8.12 3.20
CA PHE A 324 12.94 -7.63 1.82
C PHE A 324 12.86 -6.10 1.80
N ALA A 325 11.96 -5.50 2.58
CA ALA A 325 11.84 -4.04 2.66
C ALA A 325 13.14 -3.37 3.08
N LYS A 326 13.83 -3.93 4.08
CA LYS A 326 15.16 -3.47 4.52
C LYS A 326 16.19 -3.57 3.41
N SER A 327 16.22 -4.67 2.64
CA SER A 327 17.16 -4.85 1.54
C SER A 327 16.96 -3.86 0.39
N HIS A 328 15.73 -3.37 0.21
CA HIS A 328 15.35 -2.37 -0.78
C HIS A 328 15.36 -0.93 -0.23
N GLY A 329 15.71 -0.74 1.07
CA GLY A 329 15.73 0.58 1.71
C GLY A 329 14.35 1.25 1.77
N LYS A 330 13.26 0.47 1.84
CA LYS A 330 11.88 0.97 1.87
C LYS A 330 11.24 0.80 3.25
N PRO A 331 10.37 1.72 3.69
CA PRO A 331 9.54 1.51 4.87
C PRO A 331 8.55 0.36 4.66
N ILE A 332 8.10 -0.23 5.77
CA ILE A 332 7.03 -1.24 5.78
C ILE A 332 5.68 -0.64 6.17
N SER A 333 4.60 -1.29 5.78
CA SER A 333 3.23 -1.02 6.24
C SER A 333 2.45 -2.33 6.47
N TYR A 334 1.32 -2.22 7.15
CA TYR A 334 0.30 -3.27 7.23
C TYR A 334 -1.05 -2.69 6.84
N PRO A 335 -1.38 -2.60 5.53
CA PRO A 335 -2.64 -2.03 5.05
C PRO A 335 -3.85 -2.82 5.51
N GLU A 336 -3.70 -4.14 5.68
CA GLU A 336 -4.70 -4.95 6.32
C GLU A 336 -4.08 -5.89 7.35
N TRP A 337 -4.66 -5.92 8.54
CA TRP A 337 -4.44 -7.03 9.45
C TRP A 337 -5.63 -7.25 10.37
N GLY A 338 -5.77 -8.47 10.88
CA GLY A 338 -6.86 -8.79 11.80
C GLY A 338 -6.96 -10.28 12.09
N LEU A 339 -8.07 -10.64 12.74
CA LEU A 339 -8.43 -12.04 12.98
C LEU A 339 -9.04 -12.66 11.73
N PHE A 340 -9.17 -13.97 11.68
CA PHE A 340 -9.87 -14.69 10.64
C PHE A 340 -10.17 -16.13 11.08
N ARG A 341 -9.34 -17.09 10.68
CA ARG A 341 -9.65 -18.52 10.76
C ARG A 341 -9.41 -19.13 12.14
N ASN A 342 -8.65 -18.45 13.00
CA ASN A 342 -8.41 -18.88 14.37
C ASN A 342 -9.39 -18.24 15.39
N GLY A 343 -10.35 -17.44 14.93
CA GLY A 343 -11.40 -16.85 15.77
C GLY A 343 -10.90 -15.82 16.78
N ASP A 344 -11.52 -15.77 17.97
CA ASP A 344 -11.12 -14.87 19.06
C ASP A 344 -9.72 -15.21 19.61
N ASN A 345 -8.69 -14.64 18.99
CA ASN A 345 -7.29 -14.98 19.20
C ASN A 345 -6.49 -13.83 19.86
N PRO A 346 -6.55 -13.69 21.19
CA PRO A 346 -5.81 -12.65 21.90
C PRO A 346 -4.28 -12.79 21.77
N SER A 347 -3.79 -14.01 21.52
CA SER A 347 -2.36 -14.26 21.32
C SER A 347 -1.86 -13.62 20.03
N TYR A 348 -2.56 -13.85 18.91
CA TYR A 348 -2.23 -13.20 17.64
C TYR A 348 -2.30 -11.68 17.75
N MET A 349 -3.38 -11.16 18.33
CA MET A 349 -3.58 -9.72 18.51
C MET A 349 -2.41 -9.08 19.27
N LYS A 350 -2.03 -9.66 20.42
CA LYS A 350 -0.90 -9.18 21.23
C LYS A 350 0.41 -9.23 20.45
N ARG A 351 0.64 -10.29 19.68
CA ARG A 351 1.90 -10.52 18.96
C ARG A 351 2.05 -9.65 17.71
N MET A 352 0.98 -9.40 16.94
CA MET A 352 1.04 -8.41 15.85
C MET A 352 1.31 -7.01 16.39
N LEU A 353 0.67 -6.60 17.49
CA LEU A 353 0.94 -5.31 18.12
C LEU A 353 2.40 -5.18 18.58
N ALA A 354 2.95 -6.22 19.20
CA ALA A 354 4.36 -6.25 19.59
C ALA A 354 5.31 -6.24 18.37
N TRP A 355 4.96 -6.96 17.30
CA TRP A 355 5.73 -6.98 16.05
C TRP A 355 5.79 -5.60 15.39
N MET A 356 4.68 -4.89 15.35
CA MET A 356 4.63 -3.52 14.83
C MET A 356 5.33 -2.51 15.76
N ASP A 357 5.31 -2.74 17.08
CA ASP A 357 6.12 -1.94 18.00
C ASP A 357 7.62 -2.18 17.81
N GLU A 358 8.05 -3.39 17.47
CA GLU A 358 9.45 -3.70 17.18
C GLU A 358 9.91 -3.12 15.84
N HIS A 359 9.13 -3.31 14.77
CA HIS A 359 9.54 -3.01 13.40
C HIS A 359 9.13 -1.63 12.90
N LYS A 360 8.30 -0.91 13.67
CA LYS A 360 7.88 0.48 13.43
C LYS A 360 7.41 0.73 11.98
N PRO A 361 6.32 0.08 11.52
CA PRO A 361 5.79 0.36 10.19
C PRO A 361 5.42 1.83 10.05
N LEU A 362 5.49 2.37 8.83
CA LEU A 362 5.02 3.73 8.53
C LEU A 362 3.56 3.88 8.99
N TYR A 363 2.75 2.85 8.71
CA TYR A 363 1.39 2.77 9.21
C TYR A 363 0.87 1.33 9.31
N ASN A 364 -0.22 1.17 10.06
CA ASN A 364 -1.02 -0.04 10.04
C ASN A 364 -2.51 0.27 10.21
N THR A 365 -3.35 -0.60 9.65
CA THR A 365 -4.80 -0.48 9.66
C THR A 365 -5.44 -1.82 10.00
N LEU A 366 -6.15 -1.87 11.13
CA LEU A 366 -6.92 -3.05 11.52
C LEU A 366 -8.17 -3.16 10.64
N THR A 367 -8.44 -4.34 10.10
CA THR A 367 -9.69 -4.63 9.38
C THR A 367 -10.81 -4.92 10.37
N ASP A 368 -11.79 -4.00 10.50
CA ASP A 368 -12.76 -4.07 11.58
C ASP A 368 -14.20 -4.37 11.12
N TYR A 369 -14.44 -5.63 10.77
CA TYR A 369 -15.77 -6.24 10.62
C TYR A 369 -15.66 -7.75 10.87
N CYS A 370 -16.74 -8.47 11.17
CA CYS A 370 -16.63 -9.92 11.42
C CYS A 370 -16.21 -10.68 10.15
N PRO A 371 -15.29 -11.67 10.25
CA PRO A 371 -14.70 -12.22 11.47
C PRO A 371 -13.42 -11.52 11.97
N HIS A 372 -12.95 -10.50 11.29
CA HIS A 372 -11.62 -9.91 11.47
C HIS A 372 -11.49 -8.94 12.64
N GLY A 373 -12.55 -8.15 12.86
CA GLY A 373 -12.52 -6.98 13.72
C GLY A 373 -12.51 -7.30 15.21
N VAL A 374 -12.27 -6.25 15.98
CA VAL A 374 -12.24 -6.26 17.45
C VAL A 374 -13.23 -5.28 18.06
N TRP A 375 -13.75 -4.32 17.30
CA TRP A 375 -14.71 -3.33 17.79
C TRP A 375 -16.10 -3.59 17.23
N GLN A 376 -16.25 -3.67 15.90
CA GLN A 376 -17.54 -4.00 15.27
C GLN A 376 -17.88 -5.49 15.36
N CYS A 377 -16.89 -6.36 15.62
CA CYS A 377 -17.14 -7.79 15.76
C CYS A 377 -17.23 -8.23 17.22
N GLY A 378 -18.46 -8.40 17.72
CA GLY A 378 -18.72 -8.89 19.08
C GLY A 378 -18.31 -10.36 19.33
N GLN A 379 -17.83 -11.09 18.32
CA GLN A 379 -17.40 -12.48 18.43
C GLN A 379 -15.96 -12.62 18.95
N ASN A 380 -15.20 -11.52 19.04
CA ASN A 380 -13.77 -11.53 19.40
C ASN A 380 -13.45 -10.82 20.73
N PRO A 381 -14.20 -11.05 21.83
CA PRO A 381 -14.12 -10.21 23.04
C PRO A 381 -12.74 -10.23 23.72
N LYS A 382 -11.99 -11.33 23.67
CA LYS A 382 -10.65 -11.38 24.30
C LYS A 382 -9.63 -10.61 23.48
N ALA A 383 -9.68 -10.73 22.16
CA ALA A 383 -8.84 -9.93 21.28
C ALA A 383 -9.21 -8.44 21.35
N SER A 384 -10.49 -8.09 21.49
CA SER A 384 -10.96 -6.74 21.79
C SER A 384 -10.32 -6.15 23.04
N GLU A 385 -10.26 -6.93 24.13
CA GLU A 385 -9.64 -6.48 25.37
C GLU A 385 -8.14 -6.21 25.18
N VAL A 386 -7.43 -7.08 24.47
CA VAL A 386 -6.00 -6.90 24.16
C VAL A 386 -5.77 -5.63 23.33
N TYR A 387 -6.50 -5.48 22.22
CA TYR A 387 -6.34 -4.35 21.32
C TYR A 387 -6.67 -3.03 22.03
N ARG A 388 -7.80 -2.99 22.74
CA ARG A 388 -8.21 -1.82 23.51
C ARG A 388 -7.17 -1.45 24.56
N SER A 389 -6.71 -2.42 25.35
CA SER A 389 -5.74 -2.16 26.43
C SER A 389 -4.41 -1.64 25.91
N ALA A 390 -3.95 -2.11 24.74
CA ALA A 390 -2.69 -1.70 24.15
C ALA A 390 -2.73 -0.28 23.55
N LEU A 391 -3.90 0.17 23.08
CA LEU A 391 -4.05 1.44 22.38
C LEU A 391 -4.84 2.50 23.16
N PHE A 392 -5.33 2.17 24.35
CA PHE A 392 -6.19 3.07 25.13
C PHE A 392 -5.49 4.40 25.43
N GLY A 393 -6.13 5.51 25.04
CA GLY A 393 -5.64 6.87 25.30
C GLY A 393 -4.35 7.24 24.57
N ARG A 394 -3.94 6.48 23.55
CA ARG A 394 -2.71 6.76 22.79
C ARG A 394 -2.87 8.01 21.93
N THR A 395 -2.12 9.05 22.24
CA THR A 395 -2.11 10.33 21.50
C THR A 395 -0.74 10.66 20.93
N ASP A 396 0.20 9.71 20.92
CA ASP A 396 1.58 9.99 20.51
C ASP A 396 1.62 10.38 19.02
N THR A 397 1.72 11.68 18.78
CA THR A 397 2.07 12.26 17.49
C THR A 397 3.59 12.43 17.44
N THR A 398 4.15 12.32 16.23
CA THR A 398 5.50 12.81 15.96
C THR A 398 5.60 14.23 16.53
N PRO A 399 6.61 14.56 17.36
CA PRO A 399 6.76 15.93 17.83
C PRO A 399 6.86 16.84 16.60
N ASP A 400 5.98 17.84 16.55
CA ASP A 400 6.04 18.94 15.59
C ASP A 400 7.50 19.40 15.50
N PRO A 401 8.12 19.54 14.31
CA PRO A 401 9.47 20.06 14.22
C PRO A 401 9.48 21.41 14.91
N THR A 402 10.11 21.45 16.08
CA THR A 402 10.35 22.70 16.78
C THR A 402 11.05 23.60 15.76
N PRO A 403 10.54 24.80 15.46
CA PRO A 403 11.21 25.68 14.52
C PRO A 403 12.66 25.81 14.98
N ASP A 404 13.60 25.47 14.10
CA ASP A 404 15.03 25.54 14.38
C ASP A 404 15.30 26.88 15.09
N PRO A 405 15.96 26.88 16.26
CA PRO A 405 16.30 28.13 16.91
C PRO A 405 17.09 28.96 15.91
N THR A 406 16.57 30.14 15.56
CA THR A 406 17.22 31.12 14.69
C THR A 406 18.69 31.18 15.08
N PRO A 407 19.64 30.90 14.15
CA PRO A 407 21.05 30.89 14.49
C PRO A 407 21.41 32.27 15.04
N VAL A 408 21.77 32.31 16.32
CA VAL A 408 22.35 33.50 16.93
C VAL A 408 23.64 33.80 16.15
N PRO A 409 23.83 35.02 15.62
CA PRO A 409 25.05 35.36 14.90
C PRO A 409 26.27 35.07 15.77
N THR A 410 27.05 34.08 15.37
CA THR A 410 28.30 33.75 16.06
C THR A 410 29.30 34.86 15.76
N VAL A 411 29.70 35.60 16.79
CA VAL A 411 30.77 36.59 16.70
C VAL A 411 32.04 35.85 16.26
N PRO A 412 32.74 36.29 15.18
CA PRO A 412 33.96 35.63 14.74
C PRO A 412 35.02 35.64 15.86
N PRO A 413 35.77 34.54 16.07
CA PRO A 413 36.86 34.54 17.03
C PRO A 413 37.91 35.59 16.61
N THR A 414 38.33 36.42 17.57
CA THR A 414 39.37 37.43 17.36
C THR A 414 40.67 36.75 16.92
N PRO A 415 41.31 37.17 15.81
CA PRO A 415 42.56 36.58 15.37
C PRO A 415 43.66 36.76 16.42
N VAL A 416 44.26 35.67 16.88
CA VAL A 416 45.40 35.71 17.80
C VAL A 416 46.66 35.94 16.96
N HIS A 417 47.27 37.12 17.09
CA HIS A 417 48.54 37.44 16.45
C HIS A 417 49.72 36.73 17.17
N PRO A 418 50.60 36.00 16.46
CA PRO A 418 51.83 35.49 17.05
C PRO A 418 52.81 36.65 17.35
N PRO A 419 53.54 36.62 18.48
CA PRO A 419 54.50 37.67 18.81
C PRO A 419 55.68 37.67 17.82
N ASN A 420 56.12 38.88 17.42
CA ASN A 420 57.20 39.18 16.47
C ASN A 420 56.86 39.07 14.96
N CYS A 421 55.65 39.43 14.56
CA CYS A 421 55.36 39.78 13.16
C CYS A 421 55.32 41.30 12.95
N SER A 422 56.04 41.81 11.94
CA SER A 422 55.80 43.14 11.38
C SER A 422 54.88 43.01 10.15
N PRO A 423 53.66 43.56 10.17
CA PRO A 423 52.74 43.44 9.05
C PRO A 423 53.25 44.25 7.85
N LEU A 424 53.18 43.67 6.65
CA LEU A 424 53.34 44.41 5.41
C LEU A 424 52.02 45.10 5.08
N ASP A 425 52.09 46.38 4.71
CA ASP A 425 50.95 47.12 4.17
C ASP A 425 50.96 46.96 2.64
N LEU A 426 50.10 46.08 2.14
CA LEU A 426 50.00 45.76 0.71
C LEU A 426 48.77 46.41 0.05
N GLY A 427 48.01 47.19 0.81
CA GLY A 427 46.78 47.85 0.38
C GLY A 427 45.55 46.93 0.41
N ASP A 428 44.41 47.52 0.75
CA ASP A 428 43.16 46.82 1.10
C ASP A 428 42.67 45.82 0.04
N TRP A 429 42.90 46.09 -1.25
CA TRP A 429 42.44 45.23 -2.33
C TRP A 429 43.20 43.90 -2.40
N VAL A 430 44.51 43.91 -2.15
CA VAL A 430 45.35 42.71 -2.18
C VAL A 430 45.12 41.89 -0.90
N GLU A 431 44.99 42.56 0.24
CA GLU A 431 44.79 41.92 1.54
C GLU A 431 43.42 41.23 1.67
N TYR A 432 42.39 41.77 1.00
CA TYR A 432 41.06 41.15 0.91
C TYR A 432 41.12 39.77 0.23
N TRP A 433 41.86 39.66 -0.87
CA TRP A 433 41.99 38.38 -1.60
C TRP A 433 42.89 37.37 -0.89
N LEU A 434 43.81 37.82 -0.05
CA LEU A 434 44.70 36.96 0.75
C LEU A 434 44.09 36.55 2.10
N GLY A 435 42.90 37.05 2.44
CA GLY A 435 42.22 36.73 3.71
C GLY A 435 42.83 37.40 4.93
N GLY A 436 43.63 38.45 4.76
CA GLY A 436 44.26 39.21 5.85
C GLY A 436 45.65 39.77 5.51
N LYS A 437 46.23 40.51 6.47
CA LYS A 437 47.57 41.10 6.33
C LYS A 437 48.65 40.04 6.29
N LEU A 438 49.52 40.12 5.28
CA LEU A 438 50.65 39.20 5.16
C LEU A 438 51.76 39.60 6.16
N CYS A 439 52.23 38.61 6.91
CA CYS A 439 53.23 38.76 7.95
C CYS A 439 54.59 38.25 7.48
N LEU A 440 55.64 39.09 7.53
CA LEU A 440 57.02 38.63 7.33
C LEU A 440 57.76 38.55 8.67
N ARG A 441 58.48 37.44 8.88
CA ARG A 441 59.41 37.26 9.99
C ARG A 441 60.82 37.58 9.50
N LEU A 442 61.46 38.62 10.03
CA LEU A 442 62.75 39.15 9.54
C LEU A 442 63.98 38.42 10.09
N ASP A 443 63.80 37.27 10.73
CA ASP A 443 64.86 36.51 11.39
C ASP A 443 65.79 35.77 10.40
N TRP A 444 65.47 35.79 9.09
CA TRP A 444 66.17 34.97 8.09
C TRP A 444 67.38 35.62 7.41
N TRP A 445 67.77 36.83 7.84
CA TRP A 445 68.96 37.53 7.33
C TRP A 445 69.93 37.92 8.45
N SER A 446 70.33 36.96 9.29
CA SER A 446 71.61 37.06 10.00
C SER A 446 72.51 35.84 9.71
N ARG A 447 73.40 36.01 8.73
CA ARG A 447 74.66 35.27 8.68
C ARG A 447 75.79 36.28 8.82
N THR A 448 76.44 36.32 9.98
CA THR A 448 77.90 36.16 10.16
C THR A 448 78.34 36.71 11.52
N ARG A 449 78.78 35.82 12.41
CA ARG A 449 80.19 35.68 12.77
C ARG A 449 80.43 34.31 13.37
#